data_AF-A0A484HGF7-F1
#
_entry.id   AF-A0A484HGF7-F1
#
_cell.length_a   1.000
_cell.length_b   1.000
_cell.length_c   1.000
_cell.angle_alpha   90.00
_cell.angle_beta   90.00
_cell.angle_gamma   90.00
#
_symmetry.space_group_name_H-M   'P 1'
#
loop_
_entity.id
_entity.type
_entity.pdbx_description
1 polymer ?
#
loop_
_entity_poly.entity_id
_entity_poly.type
_entity_poly.pdbx_seq_one_letter_code
_entity_poly.pdbx_strand_id
1 'polypeptide(L)'
;MTLGQLSIWYKNLISRKDRNAIAKIYALDEKILSSFLHHLSIVRNICAHHGRLWNREFTFAYRFPKKDPSDLAETLNQGAKKRIYNTLVMLAYLMDKINPNRWKNKISDLFVKHPEIDRKRMGFPENWKELPIWREINNG
;
A
#
# COMPACT_ATOMS: atom_id res chain seq x y z
N MET A 1 5.20 18.94 -9.51
CA MET A 1 4.79 18.69 -8.10
C MET A 1 5.41 17.37 -7.63
N THR A 2 5.92 17.31 -6.40
CA THR A 2 6.41 16.06 -5.79
C THR A 2 5.28 15.32 -5.07
N LEU A 3 5.47 14.02 -4.80
CA LEU A 3 4.50 13.24 -4.02
C LEU A 3 4.32 13.81 -2.61
N GLY A 4 5.39 14.35 -2.01
CA GLY A 4 5.33 15.03 -0.71
C GLY A 4 4.45 16.29 -0.75
N GLN A 5 4.57 17.10 -1.81
CA GLN A 5 3.69 18.25 -2.01
C GLN A 5 2.23 17.82 -2.17
N LEU A 6 1.96 16.75 -2.93
CA LEU A 6 0.61 16.20 -3.08
C LEU A 6 0.03 15.74 -1.74
N SER A 7 0.81 15.06 -0.91
CA SER A 7 0.38 14.63 0.43
C SER A 7 0.02 15.82 1.32
N ILE A 8 0.81 16.91 1.28
CA ILE A 8 0.53 18.13 2.03
C ILE A 8 -0.72 18.82 1.50
N TRP A 9 -0.87 18.94 0.18
CA TRP A 9 -2.04 19.55 -0.46
C TRP A 9 -3.33 18.86 -0.05
N TYR A 10 -3.39 17.53 -0.16
CA TYR A 10 -4.55 16.75 0.25
C TYR A 10 -4.87 16.93 1.75
N LYS A 11 -3.85 16.90 2.61
CA LYS A 11 -4.02 17.13 4.05
C LYS A 11 -4.55 18.53 4.37
N ASN A 12 -4.12 19.54 3.61
CA ASN A 12 -4.43 20.95 3.84
C ASN A 12 -5.74 21.41 3.20
N LEU A 13 -6.46 20.55 2.48
CA LEU A 13 -7.83 20.84 2.07
C LEU A 13 -8.65 21.19 3.32
N ILE A 14 -9.16 22.42 3.41
CA ILE A 14 -9.86 22.95 4.59
C ILE A 14 -11.10 22.10 4.90
N SER A 15 -11.88 21.80 3.86
CA SER A 15 -13.11 21.02 3.94
C SER A 15 -12.83 19.54 4.16
N ARG A 16 -13.25 19.00 5.32
CA ARG A 16 -13.28 17.56 5.55
C ARG A 16 -14.19 16.84 4.56
N LYS A 17 -15.25 17.51 4.08
CA LYS A 17 -16.17 16.97 3.08
C LYS A 17 -15.42 16.68 1.77
N ASP A 18 -14.51 17.55 1.36
CA ASP A 18 -13.77 17.42 0.10
C ASP A 18 -12.74 16.29 0.20
N ARG A 19 -12.00 16.23 1.32
CA ARG A 19 -11.09 15.10 1.59
C ARG A 19 -11.84 13.76 1.56
N ASN A 20 -13.00 13.70 2.22
CA ASN A 20 -13.85 12.51 2.18
C ASN A 20 -14.38 12.20 0.79
N ALA A 21 -14.76 13.19 -0.01
CA ALA A 21 -15.23 12.98 -1.37
C ALA A 21 -14.15 12.32 -2.24
N ILE A 22 -12.90 12.77 -2.11
CA ILE A 22 -11.74 12.17 -2.79
C ILE A 22 -11.47 10.75 -2.26
N ALA A 23 -11.44 10.56 -0.93
CA ALA A 23 -11.16 9.26 -0.33
C ALA A 23 -12.19 8.19 -0.69
N LYS A 24 -13.46 8.59 -0.83
CA LYS A 24 -14.56 7.71 -1.25
C LYS A 24 -14.40 7.15 -2.66
N ILE A 25 -13.72 7.84 -3.57
CA ILE A 25 -13.40 7.30 -4.91
C ILE A 25 -12.64 5.97 -4.79
N TYR A 26 -11.82 5.84 -3.75
CA TYR A 26 -11.04 4.65 -3.43
C TYR A 26 -11.71 3.77 -2.36
N ALA A 27 -12.96 4.03 -1.97
CA ALA A 27 -13.64 3.38 -0.86
C ALA A 27 -12.85 3.43 0.47
N LEU A 28 -12.22 4.58 0.77
CA LEU A 28 -11.45 4.80 2.00
C LEU A 28 -12.00 5.96 2.82
N ASP A 29 -11.74 5.95 4.13
CA ASP A 29 -11.88 7.14 4.98
C ASP A 29 -10.73 8.13 4.73
N GLU A 30 -11.02 9.44 4.82
CA GLU A 30 -10.02 10.48 4.58
C GLU A 30 -8.78 10.35 5.47
N LYS A 31 -8.93 9.88 6.71
CA LYS A 31 -7.80 9.71 7.64
C LYS A 31 -6.89 8.58 7.21
N ILE A 32 -7.44 7.50 6.65
CA ILE A 32 -6.67 6.37 6.11
C ILE A 32 -5.87 6.87 4.90
N LEU A 33 -6.55 7.47 3.92
CA LEU A 33 -5.90 7.97 2.71
C LEU A 33 -4.84 9.03 3.03
N SER A 34 -5.15 10.00 3.90
CA SER A 34 -4.21 11.04 4.33
C SER A 34 -2.95 10.44 4.97
N SER A 35 -3.14 9.50 5.91
CA SER A 35 -2.02 8.83 6.58
C SER A 35 -1.18 8.00 5.61
N PHE A 36 -1.81 7.36 4.62
CA PHE A 36 -1.11 6.56 3.62
C PHE A 36 -0.34 7.43 2.63
N LEU A 37 -0.88 8.56 2.16
CA LEU A 37 -0.15 9.48 1.27
C LEU A 37 1.10 10.05 1.94
N HIS A 38 1.02 10.33 3.25
CA HIS A 38 2.18 10.73 4.03
C HIS A 38 3.24 9.61 4.09
N HIS A 39 2.82 8.40 4.42
CA HIS A 39 3.68 7.21 4.42
C HIS A 39 4.34 6.97 3.06
N LEU A 40 3.57 7.06 1.97
CA LEU A 40 4.06 6.84 0.61
C LEU A 40 5.10 7.89 0.21
N SER A 41 4.97 9.13 0.70
CA SER A 41 5.99 10.17 0.52
C SER A 41 7.33 9.77 1.15
N ILE A 42 7.32 9.15 2.33
CA ILE A 42 8.53 8.61 2.98
C ILE A 42 9.11 7.47 2.15
N VAL A 43 8.29 6.50 1.74
CA VAL A 43 8.73 5.35 0.92
C VAL A 43 9.37 5.82 -0.38
N ARG A 44 8.72 6.74 -1.10
CA ARG A 44 9.23 7.31 -2.35
C ARG A 44 10.56 8.04 -2.13
N ASN A 45 10.69 8.80 -1.04
CA ASN A 45 11.94 9.51 -0.74
C ASN A 45 13.08 8.53 -0.47
N ILE A 46 12.83 7.42 0.24
CA ILE A 46 13.82 6.36 0.42
C ILE A 46 14.25 5.81 -0.95
N CYS A 47 13.32 5.52 -1.87
CA CYS A 47 13.66 5.08 -3.23
C CYS A 47 14.52 6.10 -3.98
N ALA A 48 14.16 7.38 -3.91
CA ALA A 48 14.86 8.46 -4.60
C ALA A 48 16.29 8.69 -4.08
N HIS A 49 16.54 8.34 -2.82
CA HIS A 49 17.86 8.34 -2.22
C HIS A 49 18.53 6.95 -2.25
N HIS A 50 18.07 6.05 -3.11
CA HIS A 50 18.60 4.69 -3.29
C HIS A 50 18.68 3.87 -1.99
N GLY A 51 17.79 4.16 -1.04
CA GLY A 51 17.74 3.47 0.24
C GLY A 51 17.05 2.11 0.16
N ARG A 52 17.43 1.22 1.08
CA ARG A 52 16.90 -0.15 1.15
C ARG A 52 15.48 -0.18 1.75
N LEU A 53 14.56 -0.87 1.08
CA LEU A 53 13.17 -1.07 1.54
C LEU A 53 12.85 -2.48 2.04
N TRP A 54 13.47 -3.52 1.44
CA TRP A 54 12.98 -4.89 1.58
C TRP A 54 13.03 -5.42 3.02
N ASN A 55 14.13 -5.23 3.75
CA ASN A 55 14.24 -5.60 5.17
C ASN A 55 14.42 -4.37 6.06
N ARG A 56 13.51 -3.41 5.91
CA ARG A 56 13.48 -2.18 6.72
C ARG A 56 12.21 -2.11 7.54
N GLU A 57 12.33 -1.57 8.75
CA GLU A 57 11.19 -1.03 9.49
C GLU A 57 11.06 0.47 9.26
N PHE A 58 9.86 0.91 8.90
CA PHE A 58 9.52 2.33 8.84
C PHE A 58 9.30 2.88 10.24
N THR A 59 9.72 4.12 10.45
CA THR A 59 9.48 4.85 11.72
C THR A 59 8.00 5.15 11.92
N PHE A 60 7.29 5.38 10.81
CA PHE A 60 5.85 5.64 10.76
C PHE A 60 5.11 4.46 10.14
N ALA A 61 3.95 4.11 10.72
CA ALA A 61 2.98 3.20 10.12
C ALA A 61 1.69 3.96 9.86
N TYR A 62 1.17 3.87 8.64
CA TYR A 62 -0.10 4.48 8.28
C TYR A 62 -1.28 3.74 8.93
N ARG A 63 -2.46 4.37 8.93
CA ARG A 63 -3.67 3.80 9.54
C ARG A 63 -4.27 2.74 8.63
N PHE A 64 -4.60 1.58 9.18
CA PHE A 64 -5.26 0.52 8.43
C PHE A 64 -6.79 0.68 8.50
N PRO A 65 -7.52 0.30 7.43
CA PRO A 65 -8.94 0.05 7.55
C PRO A 65 -9.20 -1.02 8.60
N LYS A 66 -10.28 -0.85 9.37
CA LYS A 66 -10.65 -1.81 10.42
C LYS A 66 -11.57 -2.93 9.93
N LYS A 67 -12.44 -2.63 8.96
CA LYS A 67 -13.49 -3.55 8.48
C LYS A 67 -13.77 -3.38 6.99
N ASP A 68 -13.83 -2.14 6.51
CA ASP A 68 -14.19 -1.82 5.13
C ASP A 68 -13.06 -1.00 4.48
N PRO A 69 -12.62 -1.32 3.25
CA PRO A 69 -12.93 -2.51 2.44
C PRO A 69 -12.45 -3.81 3.09
N SER A 70 -13.30 -4.85 3.10
CA SER A 70 -13.00 -6.14 3.74
C SER A 70 -11.77 -6.80 3.12
N ASP A 71 -11.69 -6.85 1.80
CA ASP A 71 -10.56 -7.45 1.06
C ASP A 71 -9.22 -6.82 1.45
N LEU A 72 -9.21 -5.50 1.62
CA LEU A 72 -8.04 -4.74 2.04
C LEU A 72 -7.73 -5.00 3.52
N ALA A 73 -8.74 -4.95 4.40
CA ALA A 73 -8.57 -5.18 5.83
C ALA A 73 -8.07 -6.60 6.15
N GLU A 74 -8.55 -7.60 5.42
CA GLU A 74 -8.15 -9.01 5.54
C GLU A 74 -6.73 -9.27 5.02
N THR A 75 -6.32 -8.55 3.97
CA THR A 75 -4.99 -8.74 3.38
C THR A 75 -3.88 -8.09 4.22
N LEU A 76 -4.17 -7.01 4.95
CA LEU A 76 -3.17 -6.26 5.71
C LEU A 76 -2.65 -7.06 6.92
N ASN A 77 -1.33 -7.14 7.04
CA ASN A 77 -0.67 -7.84 8.13
C ASN A 77 -0.51 -6.92 9.36
N GLN A 78 -1.38 -7.11 10.35
CA GLN A 78 -1.37 -6.36 11.61
C GLN A 78 -0.10 -6.60 12.46
N GLY A 79 0.58 -7.75 12.30
CA GLY A 79 1.83 -8.08 12.98
C GLY A 79 3.06 -7.41 12.36
N ALA A 80 2.94 -6.87 11.14
CA ALA A 80 4.06 -6.32 10.36
C ALA A 80 3.79 -4.88 9.87
N LYS A 81 3.14 -4.03 10.69
CA LYS A 81 2.68 -2.68 10.29
C LYS A 81 3.77 -1.77 9.71
N LYS A 82 5.00 -1.91 10.21
CA LYS A 82 6.16 -1.12 9.81
C LYS A 82 6.99 -1.76 8.71
N ARG A 83 6.55 -2.89 8.13
CA ARG A 83 7.26 -3.58 7.05
C ARG A 83 6.67 -3.20 5.68
N ILE A 84 7.45 -3.41 4.62
CA ILE A 84 7.08 -2.98 3.26
C ILE A 84 5.83 -3.69 2.72
N TYR A 85 5.53 -4.90 3.18
CA TYR A 85 4.36 -5.68 2.74
C TYR A 85 3.06 -4.87 2.71
N ASN A 86 2.70 -4.19 3.80
CA ASN A 86 1.46 -3.44 3.87
C ASN A 86 1.42 -2.26 2.89
N THR A 87 2.58 -1.63 2.64
CA THR A 87 2.71 -0.62 1.58
C THR A 87 2.38 -1.22 0.21
N LEU A 88 2.87 -2.42 -0.10
CA LEU A 88 2.63 -3.09 -1.37
C LEU A 88 1.15 -3.51 -1.52
N VAL A 89 0.52 -3.97 -0.44
CA VAL A 89 -0.92 -4.29 -0.41
C VAL A 89 -1.76 -3.05 -0.72
N MET A 90 -1.47 -1.93 -0.06
CA MET A 90 -2.22 -0.69 -0.29
C MET A 90 -1.98 -0.13 -1.70
N LEU A 91 -0.75 -0.26 -2.24
CA LEU A 91 -0.45 0.10 -3.62
C LEU A 91 -1.22 -0.80 -4.60
N ALA A 92 -1.21 -2.13 -4.42
CA ALA A 92 -2.00 -3.05 -5.24
C ALA A 92 -3.48 -2.63 -5.26
N TYR A 93 -4.06 -2.40 -4.07
CA TYR A 93 -5.45 -1.97 -3.93
C TYR A 93 -5.75 -0.67 -4.70
N LEU A 94 -4.91 0.35 -4.56
CA LEU A 94 -5.10 1.61 -5.26
C LEU A 94 -4.89 1.46 -6.77
N MET A 95 -3.92 0.66 -7.21
CA MET A 95 -3.68 0.39 -8.62
C MET A 95 -4.88 -0.31 -9.26
N ASP A 96 -5.49 -1.29 -8.57
CA ASP A 96 -6.71 -1.95 -9.03
C ASP A 96 -7.91 -1.00 -9.15
N LYS A 97 -7.96 0.09 -8.36
CA LYS A 97 -9.01 1.10 -8.46
C LYS A 97 -8.72 2.19 -9.49
N ILE A 98 -7.46 2.55 -9.69
CA ILE A 98 -7.04 3.65 -10.58
C ILE A 98 -6.87 3.16 -12.01
N ASN A 99 -6.13 2.07 -12.20
CA ASN A 99 -5.79 1.50 -13.50
C ASN A 99 -5.40 0.02 -13.31
N PRO A 100 -6.38 -0.90 -13.33
CA PRO A 100 -6.15 -2.33 -13.23
C PRO A 100 -5.07 -2.77 -14.24
N ASN A 101 -3.95 -3.28 -13.73
CA ASN A 101 -2.83 -3.68 -14.58
C ASN A 101 -2.03 -4.83 -13.96
N ARG A 102 -0.99 -5.27 -14.65
CA ARG A 102 -0.15 -6.41 -14.25
C ARG A 102 0.84 -6.11 -13.11
N TRP A 103 0.68 -5.01 -12.36
CA TRP A 103 1.63 -4.64 -11.30
C TRP A 103 1.74 -5.70 -10.21
N LYS A 104 0.61 -6.31 -9.81
CA LYS A 104 0.59 -7.42 -8.84
C LYS A 104 1.41 -8.63 -9.34
N ASN A 105 1.23 -9.00 -10.60
CA ASN A 105 1.95 -10.10 -11.22
C ASN A 105 3.46 -9.81 -11.27
N LYS A 106 3.87 -8.57 -11.57
CA LYS A 106 5.30 -8.17 -11.53
C LYS A 106 5.93 -8.39 -10.16
N ILE A 107 5.20 -8.14 -9.06
CA ILE A 107 5.69 -8.42 -7.70
C ILE A 107 5.84 -9.94 -7.47
N SER A 108 4.86 -10.74 -7.91
CA SER A 108 4.94 -12.20 -7.84
C SER A 108 6.12 -12.75 -8.66
N ASP A 109 6.28 -12.27 -9.89
CA ASP A 109 7.37 -12.67 -10.80
C ASP A 109 8.75 -12.35 -10.21
N LEU A 110 8.89 -11.22 -9.51
CA LEU A 110 10.13 -10.88 -8.81
C LEU A 110 10.48 -11.90 -7.72
N PHE A 111 9.50 -12.39 -6.96
CA PHE A 111 9.75 -13.42 -5.95
C PHE A 111 10.03 -14.80 -6.55
N VAL A 112 9.47 -15.10 -7.73
CA VAL A 112 9.81 -16.32 -8.47
C VAL A 112 11.23 -16.24 -8.99
N LYS A 113 11.64 -15.08 -9.52
CA LYS A 113 12.99 -14.84 -10.05
C LYS A 113 14.07 -14.82 -8.95
N HIS A 114 13.70 -14.42 -7.74
CA HIS A 114 14.61 -14.27 -6.60
C HIS A 114 14.14 -15.11 -5.39
N PRO A 115 14.19 -16.45 -5.48
CA PRO A 115 13.71 -17.35 -4.42
C PRO A 115 14.51 -17.23 -3.11
N GLU A 116 15.73 -16.70 -3.18
CA GLU A 116 16.61 -16.44 -2.03
C GLU A 116 16.09 -15.34 -1.10
N ILE A 117 15.14 -14.51 -1.56
CA ILE A 117 14.61 -13.41 -0.77
C ILE A 117 13.64 -13.94 0.30
N ASP A 118 14.01 -13.74 1.57
CA ASP A 118 13.16 -14.03 2.71
C ASP A 118 11.99 -13.02 2.81
N ARG A 119 10.84 -13.43 2.27
CA ARG A 119 9.58 -12.67 2.28
C ARG A 119 9.06 -12.38 3.70
N LYS A 120 9.39 -13.21 4.71
CA LYS A 120 8.94 -12.98 6.09
C LYS A 120 9.58 -11.71 6.65
N ARG A 121 10.84 -11.43 6.32
CA ARG A 121 11.54 -10.17 6.70
C ARG A 121 10.90 -8.92 6.10
N MET A 122 10.20 -9.08 4.99
CA MET A 122 9.43 -8.02 4.33
C MET A 122 8.01 -7.86 4.90
N GLY A 123 7.59 -8.74 5.82
CA GLY A 123 6.28 -8.74 6.46
C GLY A 123 5.19 -9.53 5.71
N PHE A 124 5.56 -10.32 4.69
CA PHE A 124 4.58 -11.14 3.97
C PHE A 124 4.13 -12.33 4.84
N PRO A 125 2.83 -12.59 4.96
CA PRO A 125 2.34 -13.84 5.52
C PRO A 125 2.64 -15.02 4.57
N GLU A 126 2.63 -16.25 5.09
CA GLU A 126 2.97 -17.44 4.29
C GLU A 126 1.97 -17.66 3.14
N ASN A 127 0.69 -17.48 3.43
CA ASN A 127 -0.42 -17.64 2.49
C ASN A 127 -0.75 -16.35 1.70
N TRP A 128 0.21 -15.42 1.54
CA TRP A 128 -0.07 -14.10 0.95
C TRP A 128 -0.71 -14.15 -0.44
N LYS A 129 -0.37 -15.14 -1.27
CA LYS A 129 -0.94 -15.33 -2.62
C LYS A 129 -2.44 -15.65 -2.60
N GLU A 130 -2.93 -16.20 -1.50
CA GLU A 130 -4.32 -16.59 -1.31
C GLU A 130 -5.16 -15.44 -0.75
N LEU A 131 -4.55 -14.31 -0.38
CA LEU A 131 -5.26 -13.18 0.20
C LEU A 131 -5.99 -12.37 -0.88
N PRO A 132 -7.15 -11.78 -0.55
CA PRO A 132 -8.06 -11.17 -1.53
C PRO A 132 -7.40 -10.22 -2.55
N ILE A 133 -6.54 -9.30 -2.09
CA ILE A 133 -5.87 -8.33 -2.99
C ILE A 133 -4.88 -9.00 -3.94
N TRP A 134 -4.23 -10.09 -3.51
CA TRP A 134 -3.18 -10.78 -4.27
C TRP A 134 -3.71 -11.88 -5.19
N ARG A 135 -4.95 -12.34 -4.98
CA ARG A 135 -5.60 -13.25 -5.92
C ARG A 135 -5.59 -12.61 -7.30
N GLU A 136 -5.08 -13.34 -8.29
CA GLU A 136 -5.11 -12.87 -9.66
C GLU A 136 -6.57 -12.67 -10.06
N ILE A 137 -6.85 -11.53 -10.70
CA ILE A 137 -8.06 -11.41 -11.50
C ILE A 137 -7.74 -12.24 -12.73
N ASN A 138 -8.17 -13.51 -12.74
CA ASN A 138 -8.20 -14.34 -13.93
C ASN A 138 -9.14 -13.68 -14.93
N ASN A 139 -8.66 -12.66 -15.65
CA ASN A 139 -9.30 -12.21 -16.86
C ASN A 139 -9.01 -13.29 -17.90
N GLY A 140 -9.97 -14.21 -18.06
CA GLY A 140 -10.01 -15.14 -19.18
C GLY A 140 -10.13 -14.41 -20.51
#